data_AF-A0A2V8QX36-F1
#
_entry.id   AF-A0A2V8QX36-F1
#
_cell.length_a   1.000
_cell.length_b   1.000
_cell.length_c   1.000
_cell.angle_alpha   90.00
_cell.angle_beta   90.00
_cell.angle_gamma   90.00
#
_symmetry.space_group_name_H-M   'P 1'
#
loop_
_entity.id
_entity.type
_entity.pdbx_description
1 polymer ?
#
loop_
_entity_poly.entity_id
_entity_poly.type
_entity_poly.pdbx_seq_one_letter_code
_entity_poly.pdbx_strand_id
1 'polypeptide(L)' 'MSAPKCSCEKFERLEGASVNAYAAAFLEDLGQSDPQNENRFRCRVCGRLWEKRAPELKTGSTRPSLVRIN' A
#
# COMPACT_ATOMS: atom_id res chain seq x y z
N MET A 1 21.65 -12.94 -11.09
CA MET A 1 20.31 -13.46 -10.80
C MET A 1 19.34 -12.29 -10.81
N SER A 2 18.54 -12.12 -11.86
CA SER A 2 17.51 -11.07 -11.91
C SER A 2 16.41 -11.44 -10.92
N ALA A 3 16.32 -10.72 -9.80
CA ALA A 3 15.21 -10.89 -8.87
C ALA A 3 13.88 -10.73 -9.62
N PRO A 4 12.82 -11.50 -9.27
CA PRO A 4 11.51 -11.30 -9.85
C PRO A 4 11.08 -9.85 -9.63
N LYS A 5 10.89 -9.11 -10.73
CA LYS A 5 10.47 -7.71 -10.69
C LYS A 5 9.08 -7.66 -10.08
N CYS A 6 8.97 -7.23 -8.81
CA CYS A 6 7.67 -7.02 -8.18
C CYS A 6 6.86 -6.07 -9.05
N SER A 7 5.57 -6.34 -9.27
CA SER A 7 4.69 -5.42 -9.98
C SER A 7 4.70 -4.03 -9.32
N CYS A 8 4.82 -3.99 -8.00
CA CYS A 8 4.96 -2.78 -7.19
C CYS A 8 6.24 -1.96 -7.45
N GLU A 9 7.23 -2.49 -8.16
CA GLU A 9 8.53 -1.84 -8.39
C GLU A 9 8.37 -0.50 -9.12
N LYS A 10 7.43 -0.46 -10.07
CA LYS A 10 7.16 0.68 -10.95
C LYS A 10 6.16 1.68 -10.37
N PHE A 11 5.58 1.39 -9.21
CA PHE A 11 4.54 2.22 -8.61
C PHE A 11 5.09 2.95 -7.39
N GLU A 12 4.90 4.26 -7.37
CA GLU A 12 5.14 5.11 -6.20
C GLU A 12 3.84 5.38 -5.44
N ARG A 13 2.71 5.33 -6.15
CA ARG A 13 1.37 5.47 -5.60
C ARG A 13 0.39 4.56 -6.34
N LEU A 14 -0.54 3.97 -5.60
CA LEU A 14 -1.71 3.28 -6.15
C LEU A 14 -2.95 4.04 -5.67
N GLU A 15 -3.82 4.42 -6.58
CA GLU A 15 -5.08 5.11 -6.26
C GLU A 15 -6.26 4.40 -6.90
N GLY A 16 -7.41 4.40 -6.23
CA GLY A 16 -8.66 3.96 -6.81
C GLY A 16 -9.17 2.61 -6.30
N ALA A 17 -10.08 2.01 -7.06
CA ALA A 17 -10.84 0.83 -6.63
C ALA A 17 -9.99 -0.42 -6.43
N SER A 18 -8.84 -0.52 -7.11
CA SER A 18 -7.92 -1.66 -7.03
C SER A 18 -7.01 -1.64 -5.80
N VAL A 19 -6.95 -0.53 -5.06
CA VAL A 19 -6.04 -0.36 -3.90
C VAL A 19 -6.34 -1.39 -2.81
N ASN A 20 -7.62 -1.57 -2.46
CA ASN A 20 -8.01 -2.54 -1.45
C ASN A 20 -7.74 -3.98 -1.89
N ALA A 21 -8.04 -4.31 -3.16
CA ALA A 21 -7.78 -5.63 -3.72
C ALA A 21 -6.27 -5.94 -3.77
N TYR A 22 -5.45 -4.96 -4.15
CA TYR A 22 -4.01 -5.07 -4.17
C TYR A 22 -3.42 -5.26 -2.76
N ALA A 23 -3.87 -4.45 -1.79
CA ALA A 23 -3.46 -4.58 -0.40
C ALA A 23 -3.78 -5.98 0.14
N ALA A 24 -5.01 -6.46 -0.07
CA ALA A 24 -5.44 -7.77 0.42
C ALA A 24 -4.65 -8.92 -0.22
N ALA A 25 -4.33 -8.82 -1.52
CA ALA A 25 -3.65 -9.88 -2.26
C ALA A 25 -2.13 -9.94 -2.02
N PHE A 26 -1.46 -8.79 -1.92
CA PHE A 26 0.01 -8.71 -1.99
C PHE A 26 0.68 -8.05 -0.80
N LEU A 27 -0.07 -7.36 0.06
CA LEU A 27 0.48 -6.64 1.20
C LEU A 27 0.17 -7.34 2.52
N GLU A 28 1.13 -7.26 3.44
CA GLU A 28 1.00 -7.63 4.84
C GLU A 28 0.69 -6.36 5.64
N ASP A 29 -0.33 -6.41 6.49
CA ASP A 29 -0.72 -5.29 7.36
C ASP A 29 0.19 -5.26 8.59
N LEU A 30 0.94 -4.16 8.75
CA LEU A 30 1.84 -3.97 9.89
C LEU A 30 1.13 -3.31 11.09
N GLY A 31 -0.06 -2.73 10.87
CA GLY A 31 -0.85 -2.09 11.92
C GLY A 31 -1.45 -3.07 12.91
N GLN A 32 -1.57 -4.36 12.56
CA GLN A 32 -1.98 -5.39 13.52
C GLN A 32 -0.96 -5.60 14.65
N SER A 33 0.33 -5.31 14.39
CA SER A 33 1.41 -5.52 15.34
C SER A 33 1.74 -4.28 16.17
N ASP A 34 1.53 -3.09 15.62
CA ASP A 34 1.79 -1.83 16.32
C ASP A 34 0.76 -0.78 15.89
N PRO A 35 -0.02 -0.19 16.82
CA PRO A 35 -1.01 0.83 16.48
C PRO A 35 -0.39 2.14 15.93
N GLN A 36 0.90 2.41 16.13
CA GLN A 36 1.60 3.52 15.46
C GLN A 36 1.87 3.24 13.98
N ASN A 37 1.78 1.97 13.57
CA ASN A 37 1.84 1.53 12.19
C ASN A 37 0.44 1.29 11.61
N GLU A 38 -0.62 1.82 12.26
CA GLU A 38 -1.96 1.81 11.68
C GLU A 38 -1.88 2.39 10.27
N ASN A 39 -2.37 1.62 9.29
CA ASN A 39 -2.31 1.91 7.86
C ASN A 39 -0.96 1.68 7.16
N ARG A 40 0.04 1.07 7.81
CA ARG A 40 1.28 0.66 7.13
C ARG A 40 1.20 -0.77 6.65
N PHE A 41 1.72 -0.97 5.46
CA PHE A 41 1.66 -2.23 4.73
C PHE A 41 3.03 -2.59 4.19
N ARG A 42 3.37 -3.87 4.18
CA ARG A 42 4.61 -4.39 3.60
C ARG A 42 4.32 -5.30 2.43
N CYS A 43 4.99 -5.08 1.30
CA CYS A 43 4.86 -5.98 0.16
C CYS A 43 5.50 -7.34 0.48
N ARG A 44 4.73 -8.42 0.36
CA ARG A 44 5.20 -9.79 0.62
C ARG A 44 6.23 -10.27 -0.42
N VAL A 45 6.28 -9.64 -1.59
CA VAL A 45 7.14 -10.05 -2.72
C VAL A 45 8.51 -9.37 -2.66
N CYS A 46 8.57 -8.05 -2.47
CA CYS A 46 9.84 -7.30 -2.49
C CYS A 46 10.18 -6.60 -1.16
N GLY A 47 9.30 -6.67 -0.17
CA GLY A 47 9.51 -6.06 1.14
C GLY A 47 9.28 -4.54 1.20
N ARG A 48 8.91 -3.85 0.12
CA ARG A 48 8.63 -2.40 0.11
C ARG A 48 7.51 -2.03 1.08
N LEU A 49 7.65 -0.88 1.72
CA LEU A 49 6.66 -0.33 2.63
C LEU A 49 5.69 0.62 1.92
N TRP A 50 4.45 0.57 2.36
CA TRP A 50 3.33 1.34 1.84
C TRP A 50 2.53 1.92 3.00
N GLU A 51 2.00 3.13 2.82
CA GLU A 51 1.08 3.78 3.74
C GLU A 51 -0.26 3.94 3.03
N LYS A 52 -1.31 3.37 3.61
CA LYS A 52 -2.68 3.56 3.15
C LYS A 52 -3.19 4.88 3.67
N ARG A 53 -3.48 5.80 2.76
CA ARG A 53 -4.13 7.06 3.11
C ARG A 53 -5.62 6.91 2.94
N ALA A 54 -6.34 7.29 4.00
CA ALA A 54 -7.79 7.37 3.97
C ALA A 54 -8.23 8.40 2.92
N PRO A 55 -9.41 8.20 2.31
CA PRO A 55 -9.98 9.20 1.42
C PRO A 55 -10.14 10.53 2.17
N GLU A 56 -9.44 11.56 1.71
CA GLU A 56 -9.62 12.91 2.24
C GLU A 56 -10.97 13.44 1.76
N LEU A 57 -11.94 13.57 2.69
CA LEU A 57 -13.24 14.19 2.45
C LEU A 57 -13.12 15.57 1.77
N LYS A 58 -11.99 16.27 1.96
CA LYS A 58 -11.71 17.59 1.39
C LYS A 58 -11.53 17.61 -0.14
N THR A 59 -11.17 16.49 -0.76
CA THR A 59 -10.89 16.44 -2.22
C THR A 59 -12.03 15.82 -3.04
N GLY A 60 -13.13 15.43 -2.38
CA GLY A 60 -14.25 14.73 -3.02
C GLY A 60 -13.91 13.30 -3.49
N SER A 61 -12.70 12.81 -3.24
CA SER A 61 -12.29 11.45 -3.56
C SER A 61 -12.62 10.51 -2.41
N THR A 62 -13.59 9.61 -2.62
CA THR A 62 -13.97 8.54 -1.69
C THR A 62 -13.06 7.31 -1.75
N ARG A 63 -11.98 7.39 -2.55
CA ARG A 63 -11.15 6.22 -2.87
C ARG A 63 -9.88 6.23 -2.01
N PRO A 64 -9.53 5.11 -1.38
CA PRO A 64 -8.26 4.99 -0.67
C PRO A 64 -7.10 5.05 -1.65
N SER A 65 -5.94 5.47 -1.14
CA SER A 65 -4.68 5.42 -1.87
C SER A 65 -3.61 4.72 -1.03
N LEU A 66 -2.69 4.04 -1.70
CA LEU A 66 -1.46 3.52 -1.10
C LEU A 66 -0.30 4.33 -1.64
N VAL A 67 0.48 4.92 -0.73
CA VAL A 67 1.67 5.69 -1.07
C VAL A 67 2.87 4.89 -0.59
N ARG A 68 3.87 4.71 -1.46
CA ARG A 68 5.12 4.07 -1.06
C ARG A 68 5.80 4.93 0.01
N ILE A 69 6.22 4.31 1.10
CA ILE A 69 7.06 4.94 2.14
C ILE A 69 8.43 4.26 2.12
N ASN A 70 9.47 5.03 2.42
CA ASN A 70 10.87 4.62 2.25
C ASN A 70 11.47 4.16 3.58
#